data_AF-A0A8H3HM56-F1
#
_entry.id   AF-A0A8H3HM56-F1
#
_cell.length_a   1.000
_cell.length_b   1.000
_cell.length_c   1.000
_cell.angle_alpha   90.00
_cell.angle_beta   90.00
_cell.angle_gamma   90.00
#
_symmetry.space_group_name_H-M   'P 1'
#
loop_
_entity.id
_entity.type
_entity.pdbx_description
1 polymer ?
#
loop_
_entity_poly.entity_id
_entity_poly.type
_entity_poly.pdbx_seq_one_letter_code
_entity_poly.pdbx_strand_id
1 'polypeptide(L)'
;MRPDAILASNTSSISITKIAAAAIAEGVSPTSEQGKQSAGRVVGLHFFNPVPVMKLVELISGLQTTPETLGRARSFAEACGKVVTVSKDVPGFVSNALLMPFINEAIMCLEKGVATRDDIDTTLKLGMAHPMGPLTLADFIGLDTCLAIQRVLYEGTGDSKYRPSVLLERMVDAGWLGKKSGKGFYDYNE
;
A
#
# COMPACT_ATOMS: atom_id res chain seq x y z
N MET A 1 -5.19 26.48 -9.69
CA MET A 1 -3.81 25.94 -9.73
C MET A 1 -3.17 26.30 -11.06
N ARG A 2 -1.84 26.47 -11.12
CA ARG A 2 -1.15 26.70 -12.39
C ARG A 2 -1.20 25.43 -13.27
N PRO A 3 -1.26 25.54 -14.61
CA PRO A 3 -1.32 24.38 -15.51
C PRO A 3 -0.12 23.43 -15.42
N ASP A 4 1.05 23.94 -15.03
CA ASP A 4 2.33 23.22 -14.92
C ASP A 4 2.60 22.62 -13.53
N ALA A 5 1.68 22.82 -12.58
CA ALA A 5 1.79 22.27 -11.23
C ALA A 5 1.58 20.75 -11.25
N ILE A 6 2.44 20.00 -10.56
CA ILE A 6 2.29 18.56 -10.37
C ILE A 6 1.22 18.30 -9.32
N LEU A 7 0.36 17.31 -9.59
CA LEU A 7 -0.62 16.81 -8.65
C LEU A 7 -0.16 15.44 -8.14
N ALA A 8 0.23 15.39 -6.87
CA ALA A 8 0.66 14.15 -6.24
C ALA A 8 -0.44 13.61 -5.32
N SER A 9 -0.68 12.29 -5.36
CA SER A 9 -1.56 11.61 -4.41
C SER A 9 -0.76 10.64 -3.53
N ASN A 10 -0.91 10.77 -2.21
CA ASN A 10 -0.44 9.76 -1.26
C ASN A 10 -1.57 8.76 -1.01
N THR A 11 -1.58 7.68 -1.79
CA THR A 11 -2.52 6.57 -1.66
C THR A 11 -1.74 5.26 -1.60
N SER A 12 -2.30 4.25 -0.96
CA SER A 12 -1.68 2.93 -0.80
C SER A 12 -2.30 1.87 -1.71
N SER A 13 -3.41 2.18 -2.38
CA SER A 13 -4.23 1.19 -3.10
C SER A 13 -5.07 1.75 -4.26
N ILE A 14 -5.28 3.07 -4.35
CA ILE A 14 -6.09 3.66 -5.43
C ILE A 14 -5.23 3.85 -6.68
N SER A 15 -5.77 3.45 -7.84
CA SER A 15 -5.08 3.61 -9.13
C SER A 15 -4.77 5.07 -9.44
N ILE A 16 -3.49 5.35 -9.66
CA ILE A 16 -3.01 6.67 -10.10
C ILE A 16 -3.54 7.00 -11.49
N THR A 17 -3.68 6.02 -12.37
CA THR A 17 -4.25 6.17 -13.71
C THR A 17 -5.69 6.67 -13.64
N LYS A 18 -6.50 6.15 -12.70
CA LYS A 18 -7.87 6.63 -12.45
C LYS A 18 -7.87 8.06 -11.92
N ILE A 19 -7.00 8.38 -10.96
CA ILE A 19 -6.86 9.73 -10.42
C ILE A 19 -6.41 10.71 -11.51
N ALA A 20 -5.49 10.30 -12.38
CA ALA A 20 -4.98 11.11 -13.49
C ALA A 20 -6.08 11.42 -14.51
N ALA A 21 -6.93 10.45 -14.84
CA ALA A 21 -8.08 10.68 -15.71
C ALA A 21 -9.09 11.67 -15.09
N ALA A 22 -9.32 11.59 -13.77
CA ALA A 22 -10.21 12.50 -13.06
C ALA A 22 -9.68 13.95 -12.95
N ALA A 23 -8.39 14.18 -13.21
CA ALA A 23 -7.81 15.52 -13.24
C ALA A 23 -8.07 16.27 -14.57
N ILE A 24 -8.66 15.60 -15.56
CA ILE A 24 -9.05 16.20 -16.84
C ILE A 24 -10.38 16.94 -16.65
N ALA A 25 -10.46 18.18 -17.15
CA ALA A 25 -11.68 18.99 -17.03
C ALA A 25 -12.85 18.36 -17.81
N GLU A 26 -14.06 18.57 -17.30
CA GLU A 26 -15.28 18.11 -17.96
C GLU A 26 -15.39 18.68 -19.39
N GLY A 27 -15.79 17.85 -20.35
CA GLY A 27 -15.87 18.21 -21.77
C GLY A 27 -14.54 18.20 -22.53
N VAL A 28 -13.40 18.00 -21.86
CA VAL A 28 -12.09 17.87 -22.52
C VAL A 28 -11.80 16.41 -22.86
N SER A 29 -11.47 16.14 -24.13
CA SER A 29 -11.10 14.79 -24.56
C SER A 29 -9.78 14.34 -23.91
N PRO A 30 -9.69 13.10 -23.37
CA PRO A 30 -8.46 12.56 -22.80
C PRO A 30 -7.29 12.45 -23.78
N THR A 31 -7.59 12.36 -25.07
CA THR A 31 -6.57 12.26 -26.14
C THR A 31 -6.18 13.60 -26.74
N SER A 32 -6.86 14.69 -26.37
CA SER A 32 -6.46 16.05 -26.74
C SER A 32 -5.17 16.46 -26.03
N GLU A 33 -4.44 17.44 -26.56
CA GLU A 33 -3.23 17.96 -25.92
C GLU A 33 -3.52 18.50 -24.51
N GLN A 34 -4.65 19.18 -24.32
CA GLN A 34 -5.08 19.67 -23.01
C GLN A 34 -5.37 18.52 -22.02
N GLY A 35 -6.01 17.43 -22.50
CA GLY A 35 -6.29 16.23 -21.71
C GLY A 35 -4.99 15.52 -21.28
N LYS A 36 -4.08 15.30 -22.23
CA LYS A 36 -2.76 14.71 -21.97
C LYS A 36 -1.94 15.54 -20.99
N GLN A 37 -1.92 16.87 -21.15
CA GLN A 37 -1.22 17.76 -20.22
C GLN A 37 -1.82 17.71 -18.81
N SER A 38 -3.15 17.66 -18.71
CA SER A 38 -3.85 17.63 -17.42
C SER A 38 -3.63 16.32 -16.66
N ALA A 39 -3.69 15.18 -17.34
CA ALA A 39 -3.46 13.87 -16.74
C ALA A 39 -1.97 13.56 -16.53
N GLY A 40 -1.10 14.02 -17.44
CA GLY A 40 0.32 13.71 -17.41
C GLY A 40 1.13 14.38 -16.29
N ARG A 41 0.56 15.40 -15.65
CA ARG A 41 1.12 16.05 -14.44
C ARG A 41 0.71 15.37 -13.13
N VAL A 42 -0.01 14.25 -13.18
CA VAL A 42 -0.46 13.49 -12.00
C VAL A 42 0.50 12.34 -11.72
N VAL A 43 0.84 12.13 -10.44
CA VAL A 43 1.77 11.09 -9.98
C VAL A 43 1.38 10.55 -8.60
N GLY A 44 1.69 9.29 -8.32
CA GLY A 44 1.62 8.76 -6.95
C GLY A 44 2.88 9.05 -6.16
N LEU A 45 2.72 9.45 -4.91
CA LEU A 45 3.80 9.79 -3.99
C LEU A 45 3.51 9.14 -2.63
N HIS A 46 3.80 7.84 -2.53
CA HIS A 46 3.45 7.01 -1.38
C HIS A 46 4.53 7.05 -0.30
N PHE A 47 4.19 7.65 0.83
CA PHE A 47 5.03 7.72 2.03
C PHE A 47 4.72 6.58 3.01
N PHE A 48 5.72 6.19 3.78
CA PHE A 48 5.60 5.15 4.79
C PHE A 48 5.52 5.76 6.19
N ASN A 49 4.61 5.26 7.02
CA ASN A 49 4.41 5.74 8.39
C ASN A 49 5.46 5.13 9.35
N PRO A 50 6.06 5.90 10.28
CA PRO A 50 5.98 7.35 10.45
C PRO A 50 6.79 8.14 9.41
N VAL A 51 6.13 9.06 8.71
CA VAL A 51 6.71 9.79 7.57
C VAL A 51 8.04 10.51 7.88
N PRO A 52 8.24 11.17 9.03
CA PRO A 52 9.51 11.82 9.34
C PRO A 52 10.68 10.83 9.51
N VAL A 53 10.39 9.62 10.00
CA VAL A 53 11.40 8.62 10.37
C VAL A 53 11.71 7.70 9.18
N MET A 54 10.70 7.31 8.42
CA MET A 54 10.86 6.40 7.29
C MET A 54 11.61 7.06 6.15
N LYS A 55 12.63 6.38 5.64
CA LYS A 55 13.54 6.93 4.62
C LYS A 55 13.03 6.74 3.18
N LEU A 56 12.01 5.92 2.97
CA LEU A 56 11.56 5.54 1.64
C LEU A 56 10.35 6.36 1.20
N VAL A 57 10.29 6.68 -0.09
CA VAL A 57 9.09 7.08 -0.82
C VAL A 57 9.00 6.24 -2.08
N GLU A 58 7.81 5.72 -2.35
CA GLU A 58 7.49 5.01 -3.58
C GLU A 58 6.78 5.98 -4.54
N LEU A 59 7.37 6.22 -5.72
CA LEU A 59 6.72 6.94 -6.80
C LEU A 59 5.96 5.95 -7.68
N ILE A 60 4.74 6.32 -8.03
CA ILE A 60 3.87 5.50 -8.86
C ILE A 60 3.56 6.26 -10.15
N SER A 61 3.97 5.67 -11.27
CA SER A 61 3.65 6.18 -12.60
C SER A 61 2.31 5.61 -13.05
N GLY A 62 1.30 6.47 -13.18
CA GLY A 62 0.10 6.16 -13.95
C GLY A 62 0.41 6.04 -15.43
N LEU A 63 -0.55 5.55 -16.22
CA LEU A 63 -0.38 5.42 -17.68
C LEU A 63 -0.07 6.77 -18.35
N GLN A 64 -0.64 7.85 -17.82
CA GLN A 64 -0.54 9.19 -18.39
C GLN A 64 0.69 9.95 -17.88
N THR A 65 1.22 9.59 -16.70
CA THR A 65 2.30 10.32 -16.02
C THR A 65 3.51 10.48 -16.94
N THR A 66 3.95 11.72 -17.13
CA THR A 66 5.09 11.99 -18.02
C THR A 66 6.43 11.72 -17.30
N PRO A 67 7.50 11.40 -18.04
CA PRO A 67 8.84 11.29 -17.49
C PRO A 67 9.30 12.58 -16.77
N GLU A 68 8.90 13.75 -17.27
CA GLU A 68 9.19 15.03 -16.64
C GLU A 68 8.54 15.16 -15.26
N THR A 69 7.25 14.84 -15.15
CA THR A 69 6.51 14.82 -13.88
C THR A 69 7.17 13.88 -12.88
N LEU A 70 7.54 12.68 -13.33
CA LEU A 70 8.21 11.69 -12.49
C LEU A 70 9.59 12.17 -12.02
N GLY A 71 10.38 12.81 -12.89
CA GLY A 71 11.69 13.37 -12.55
C GLY A 71 11.61 14.52 -11.55
N ARG A 72 10.62 15.41 -11.69
CA ARG A 72 10.36 16.50 -10.74
C ARG A 72 9.88 15.97 -9.38
N ALA A 73 8.99 14.96 -9.37
CA ALA A 73 8.53 14.31 -8.16
C ALA A 73 9.67 13.59 -7.41
N ARG A 74 10.57 12.92 -8.15
CA ARG A 74 11.80 12.34 -7.60
C ARG A 74 12.67 13.40 -6.94
N SER A 75 12.96 14.48 -7.65
CA SER A 75 13.80 15.57 -7.14
C SER A 75 13.23 16.16 -5.85
N PHE A 76 11.90 16.30 -5.77
CA PHE A 76 11.21 16.74 -4.56
C PHE A 76 11.37 15.75 -3.39
N ALA A 77 11.17 14.45 -3.62
CA ALA A 77 11.31 13.44 -2.58
C ALA A 77 12.77 13.31 -2.08
N GLU A 78 13.74 13.40 -2.98
CA GLU A 78 15.17 13.41 -2.65
C GLU A 78 15.54 14.67 -1.84
N ALA A 79 15.01 15.84 -2.20
CA ALA A 79 15.18 17.08 -1.42
C ALA A 79 14.55 16.98 -0.01
N CYS A 80 13.53 16.15 0.17
CA CYS A 80 12.96 15.81 1.48
C CYS A 80 13.81 14.79 2.26
N GLY A 81 15.00 14.41 1.77
CA GLY A 81 15.88 13.42 2.40
C GLY A 81 15.40 11.97 2.26
N LYS A 82 14.55 11.68 1.26
CA LYS A 82 14.01 10.35 1.02
C LYS A 82 14.78 9.62 -0.08
N VAL A 83 14.92 8.31 0.10
CA VAL A 83 15.29 7.36 -0.94
C VAL A 83 14.03 7.07 -1.77
N VAL A 84 14.19 7.04 -3.10
CA VAL A 84 13.06 6.98 -4.03
C VAL A 84 13.04 5.69 -4.84
N THR A 85 11.92 4.97 -4.83
CA THR A 85 11.66 3.81 -5.69
C THR A 85 10.61 4.08 -6.77
N VAL A 86 10.80 3.38 -7.90
CA VAL A 86 10.00 3.27 -9.13
C VAL A 86 8.90 2.19 -9.13
N SER A 87 7.59 2.48 -9.17
CA SER A 87 6.60 1.46 -9.54
C SER A 87 5.61 1.90 -10.61
N LYS A 88 5.10 0.91 -11.35
CA LYS A 88 3.95 1.09 -12.25
C LYS A 88 2.67 1.09 -11.44
N ASP A 89 1.64 1.76 -11.95
CA ASP A 89 0.29 1.74 -11.37
C ASP A 89 -0.36 0.35 -11.52
N VAL A 90 -0.10 -0.53 -10.56
CA VAL A 90 -0.71 -1.86 -10.40
C VAL A 90 -1.27 -1.99 -8.99
N PRO A 91 -2.26 -2.88 -8.75
CA PRO A 91 -2.82 -3.07 -7.41
C PRO A 91 -1.73 -3.31 -6.35
N GLY A 92 -1.70 -2.47 -5.31
CA GLY A 92 -0.73 -2.54 -4.21
C GLY A 92 0.69 -2.10 -4.53
N PHE A 93 0.95 -1.60 -5.75
CA PHE A 93 2.26 -1.13 -6.19
C PHE A 93 3.36 -2.17 -5.95
N VAL A 94 4.56 -1.80 -5.49
CA VAL A 94 5.58 -2.79 -5.09
C VAL A 94 5.41 -3.19 -3.63
N SER A 95 5.22 -2.21 -2.75
CA SER A 95 5.23 -2.44 -1.30
C SER A 95 4.12 -3.39 -0.84
N ASN A 96 2.86 -3.01 -1.06
CA ASN A 96 1.72 -3.79 -0.59
C ASN A 96 1.48 -5.08 -1.38
N ALA A 97 1.85 -5.10 -2.66
CA ALA A 97 1.79 -6.31 -3.49
C ALA A 97 2.70 -7.44 -2.98
N LEU A 98 3.76 -7.11 -2.23
CA LEU A 98 4.64 -8.08 -1.57
C LEU A 98 4.27 -8.30 -0.10
N LEU A 99 4.04 -7.21 0.63
CA LEU A 99 3.84 -7.26 2.09
C LEU A 99 2.52 -7.93 2.48
N MET A 100 1.42 -7.61 1.80
CA MET A 100 0.10 -8.13 2.21
C MET A 100 -0.03 -9.64 1.99
N PRO A 101 0.41 -10.22 0.85
CA PRO A 101 0.45 -11.68 0.71
C PRO A 101 1.33 -12.37 1.74
N PHE A 102 2.48 -11.77 2.09
CA PHE A 102 3.36 -12.30 3.13
C PHE A 102 2.66 -12.37 4.50
N ILE A 103 2.00 -11.27 4.91
CA ILE A 103 1.23 -11.23 6.16
C ILE A 103 0.06 -12.22 6.09
N ASN A 104 -0.71 -12.21 5.00
CA ASN A 104 -1.87 -13.07 4.81
C ASN A 104 -1.50 -14.56 4.87
N GLU A 105 -0.35 -14.96 4.31
CA GLU A 105 0.13 -16.33 4.39
C GLU A 105 0.49 -16.72 5.83
N ALA A 106 1.11 -15.83 6.61
CA ALA A 106 1.36 -16.07 8.03
C ALA A 106 0.05 -16.28 8.82
N ILE A 107 -0.99 -15.51 8.50
CA ILE A 107 -2.33 -15.68 9.09
C ILE A 107 -2.94 -17.02 8.66
N MET A 108 -2.78 -17.43 7.40
CA MET A 108 -3.24 -18.75 6.93
C MET A 108 -2.49 -19.91 7.60
N CYS A 109 -1.21 -19.76 7.91
CA CYS A 109 -0.46 -20.75 8.69
C CYS A 109 -1.03 -20.90 10.11
N LEU A 110 -1.35 -19.78 10.76
CA LEU A 110 -1.99 -19.78 12.07
C LEU A 110 -3.39 -20.40 12.01
N GLU A 111 -4.20 -20.00 11.03
CA GLU A 111 -5.56 -20.50 10.79
C GLU A 111 -5.61 -22.02 10.59
N LYS A 112 -4.63 -22.58 9.88
CA LYS A 112 -4.51 -24.04 9.65
C LYS A 112 -3.87 -24.79 10.83
N GLY A 113 -3.45 -24.09 11.88
CA GLY A 113 -2.79 -24.68 13.04
C GLY A 113 -1.39 -25.24 12.77
N VAL A 114 -0.67 -24.69 11.77
CA VAL A 114 0.69 -25.14 11.42
C VAL A 114 1.67 -24.87 12.57
N ALA A 115 1.50 -23.74 13.25
CA ALA A 115 2.31 -23.32 14.39
C ALA A 115 1.52 -22.33 15.25
N THR A 116 2.00 -22.08 16.47
CA THR A 116 1.43 -21.05 17.35
C THR A 116 1.75 -19.65 16.82
N ARG A 117 0.96 -18.65 17.22
CA ARG A 117 1.20 -17.23 16.91
C ARG A 117 2.64 -16.82 17.25
N ASP A 118 3.11 -17.20 18.44
CA ASP A 118 4.41 -16.79 18.97
C ASP A 118 5.55 -17.48 18.22
N ASP A 119 5.40 -18.76 17.84
CA ASP A 119 6.39 -19.48 17.06
C ASP A 119 6.51 -18.93 15.62
N ILE A 120 5.39 -18.56 15.00
CA ILE A 120 5.39 -17.92 13.67
C ILE A 120 6.19 -16.62 13.73
N ASP A 121 5.83 -15.71 14.64
CA ASP A 121 6.51 -14.42 14.75
C ASP A 121 7.99 -14.57 15.15
N THR A 122 8.30 -15.48 16.07
CA THR A 122 9.68 -15.77 16.49
C THR A 122 10.51 -16.33 15.33
N THR A 123 9.96 -17.25 14.54
CA THR A 123 10.64 -17.83 13.38
C THR A 123 10.98 -16.77 12.34
N LEU A 124 10.03 -15.89 12.00
CA LEU A 124 10.27 -14.85 11.00
C LEU A 124 11.20 -13.76 11.54
N LYS A 125 11.13 -13.43 12.82
CA LYS A 125 12.01 -12.44 13.45
C LYS A 125 13.44 -12.94 13.59
N LEU A 126 13.65 -14.12 14.18
CA LEU A 126 14.98 -14.63 14.50
C LEU A 126 15.60 -15.45 13.38
N GLY A 127 14.79 -16.27 12.69
CA GLY A 127 15.24 -17.14 11.61
C GLY A 127 15.41 -16.40 10.27
N MET A 128 14.48 -15.49 9.95
CA MET A 128 14.51 -14.73 8.68
C MET A 128 15.00 -13.28 8.85
N ALA A 129 15.45 -12.93 10.06
CA ALA A 129 15.98 -11.61 10.41
C ALA A 129 15.03 -10.43 10.12
N HIS A 130 13.72 -10.65 10.15
CA HIS A 130 12.76 -9.55 10.08
C HIS A 130 12.80 -8.75 11.39
N PRO A 131 12.67 -7.41 11.35
CA PRO A 131 12.67 -6.58 12.56
C PRO A 131 11.47 -6.88 13.48
N MET A 132 10.38 -7.40 12.91
CA MET A 132 9.13 -7.69 13.56
C MET A 132 8.48 -8.92 12.90
N GLY A 133 7.80 -9.75 13.70
CA GLY A 133 7.02 -10.87 13.18
C GLY A 133 5.79 -10.39 12.38
N PRO A 134 5.33 -11.16 11.39
CA PRO A 134 4.22 -10.77 10.52
C PRO A 134 2.89 -10.53 11.24
N LEU A 135 2.58 -11.29 12.29
CA LEU A 135 1.31 -11.17 13.03
C LEU A 135 1.33 -9.94 13.93
N THR A 136 2.45 -9.70 14.62
CA THR A 136 2.69 -8.45 15.34
C THR A 136 2.58 -7.27 14.38
N LEU A 137 3.26 -7.34 13.22
CA LEU A 137 3.21 -6.26 12.22
C LEU A 137 1.79 -5.98 11.73
N ALA A 138 0.99 -7.02 11.49
CA ALA A 138 -0.41 -6.88 11.11
C ALA A 138 -1.22 -6.11 12.17
N ASP A 139 -1.02 -6.42 13.46
CA ASP A 139 -1.70 -5.70 14.55
C ASP A 139 -1.29 -4.22 14.65
N PHE A 140 -0.04 -3.88 14.29
CA PHE A 140 0.43 -2.49 14.25
C PHE A 140 -0.10 -1.73 13.04
N ILE A 141 -0.26 -2.39 11.89
CA ILE A 141 -0.89 -1.81 10.69
C ILE A 141 -2.39 -1.60 10.92
N GLY A 142 -3.03 -2.59 11.56
CA GLY A 142 -4.47 -2.69 11.74
C GLY A 142 -5.08 -3.72 10.79
N LEU A 143 -5.81 -4.68 11.35
CA LEU A 143 -6.30 -5.84 10.59
C LEU A 143 -7.34 -5.47 9.53
N ASP A 144 -8.16 -4.45 9.79
CA ASP A 144 -9.08 -3.88 8.80
C ASP A 144 -8.34 -3.27 7.60
N THR A 145 -7.21 -2.61 7.85
CA THR A 145 -6.36 -2.05 6.79
C THR A 145 -5.70 -3.15 5.99
N CYS A 146 -5.15 -4.18 6.66
CA CYS A 146 -4.63 -5.38 6.00
C CYS A 146 -5.69 -6.04 5.11
N LEU A 147 -6.90 -6.26 5.64
CA LEU A 147 -8.00 -6.86 4.89
C LEU A 147 -8.42 -6.01 3.70
N ALA A 148 -8.55 -4.69 3.88
CA ALA A 148 -8.93 -3.78 2.80
C ALA A 148 -7.92 -3.81 1.65
N ILE A 149 -6.62 -3.78 1.95
CA ILE A 149 -5.58 -3.85 0.91
C ILE A 149 -5.56 -5.23 0.25
N GLN A 150 -5.71 -6.31 1.02
CA GLN A 150 -5.77 -7.66 0.47
C GLN A 150 -6.97 -7.84 -0.49
N ARG A 151 -8.13 -7.25 -0.18
CA ARG A 151 -9.29 -7.22 -1.09
C ARG A 151 -9.00 -6.42 -2.36
N VAL A 152 -8.33 -5.27 -2.27
CA VAL A 152 -7.90 -4.52 -3.45
C VAL A 152 -6.96 -5.34 -4.35
N LEU A 153 -6.02 -6.09 -3.76
CA LEU A 153 -5.16 -7.01 -4.52
C LEU A 153 -5.98 -8.09 -5.20
N TYR A 154 -6.90 -8.73 -4.48
CA TYR A 154 -7.73 -9.80 -4.99
C TYR A 154 -8.65 -9.34 -6.13
N GLU A 155 -9.41 -8.28 -5.92
CA GLU A 155 -10.34 -7.71 -6.91
C GLU A 155 -9.60 -7.09 -8.10
N GLY A 156 -8.49 -6.40 -7.83
CA GLY A 156 -7.71 -5.72 -8.86
C GLY A 156 -6.96 -6.67 -9.80
N THR A 157 -6.61 -7.86 -9.32
CA THR A 157 -5.93 -8.90 -10.12
C THR A 157 -6.86 -9.99 -10.64
N GLY A 158 -7.99 -10.22 -9.96
CA GLY A 158 -8.87 -11.36 -10.20
C GLY A 158 -8.24 -12.72 -9.86
N ASP A 159 -7.13 -12.73 -9.12
CA ASP A 159 -6.34 -13.94 -8.85
C ASP A 159 -6.55 -14.44 -7.42
N SER A 160 -7.08 -15.66 -7.29
CA SER A 160 -7.31 -16.36 -6.02
C SER A 160 -6.08 -16.52 -5.12
N LYS A 161 -4.86 -16.35 -5.67
CA LYS A 161 -3.63 -16.20 -4.90
C LYS A 161 -3.75 -15.12 -3.82
N TYR A 162 -4.45 -14.02 -4.11
CA TYR A 162 -4.59 -12.88 -3.21
C TYR A 162 -5.85 -12.95 -2.32
N ARG A 163 -6.57 -14.08 -2.29
CA ARG A 163 -7.75 -14.21 -1.41
C ARG A 163 -7.38 -13.93 0.06
N PRO A 164 -8.18 -13.14 0.81
CA PRO A 164 -7.99 -12.97 2.24
C PRO A 164 -8.11 -14.30 2.99
N SER A 165 -7.36 -14.46 4.08
CA SER A 165 -7.58 -15.53 5.06
C SER A 165 -8.96 -15.36 5.71
N VAL A 166 -9.65 -16.48 5.98
CA VAL A 166 -10.96 -16.43 6.64
C VAL A 166 -10.80 -15.94 8.08
N LEU A 167 -9.74 -16.34 8.78
CA LEU A 167 -9.40 -15.84 10.11
C LEU A 167 -9.25 -14.32 10.14
N LEU A 168 -8.54 -13.73 9.16
CA LEU A 168 -8.41 -12.27 9.06
C LEU A 168 -9.79 -11.60 8.95
N GLU A 169 -10.67 -12.13 8.10
CA GLU A 169 -12.03 -11.61 7.98
C GLU A 169 -12.81 -11.73 9.29
N ARG A 170 -12.75 -12.89 9.97
CA ARG A 170 -13.44 -13.10 11.24
C ARG A 170 -12.95 -12.16 12.34
N MET A 171 -11.65 -11.89 12.40
CA MET A 171 -11.07 -10.96 13.39
C MET A 171 -11.52 -9.52 13.14
N VAL A 172 -11.60 -9.11 11.87
CA VAL A 172 -12.13 -7.78 11.51
C VAL A 172 -13.63 -7.69 11.83
N ASP A 173 -14.42 -8.73 11.50
CA ASP A 173 -15.84 -8.81 11.85
C ASP A 173 -16.07 -8.72 13.37
N ALA A 174 -15.15 -9.26 14.17
CA ALA A 174 -15.18 -9.20 15.63
C ALA A 174 -14.69 -7.86 16.23
N GLY A 175 -14.22 -6.92 15.39
CA GLY A 175 -13.66 -5.64 15.83
C GLY A 175 -12.29 -5.76 16.50
N TRP A 176 -11.58 -6.88 16.30
CA TRP A 176 -10.23 -7.10 16.82
C TRP A 176 -9.22 -6.57 15.81
N LEU A 177 -9.08 -5.25 15.76
CA LEU A 177 -8.34 -4.54 14.74
C LEU A 177 -6.84 -4.36 15.05
N GLY A 178 -6.31 -5.09 16.03
CA GLY A 178 -4.92 -4.97 16.45
C GLY A 178 -4.72 -3.95 17.57
N LYS A 179 -3.57 -3.28 17.58
CA LYS A 179 -3.16 -2.38 18.67
C LYS A 179 -4.16 -1.24 18.89
N LYS A 180 -4.78 -0.74 17.82
CA LYS A 180 -5.73 0.39 17.89
C LYS A 180 -7.05 0.08 18.60
N SER A 181 -7.42 -1.20 18.71
CA SER A 181 -8.63 -1.66 19.41
C SER A 181 -8.30 -2.40 20.70
N GLY A 182 -7.03 -2.41 21.13
CA GLY A 182 -6.59 -3.12 22.32
C GLY A 182 -6.49 -4.65 22.16
N LYS A 183 -6.86 -5.19 20.99
CA LYS A 183 -6.85 -6.63 20.70
C LYS A 183 -6.77 -6.90 19.19
N GLY A 184 -5.88 -7.82 18.82
CA GLY A 184 -5.77 -8.44 17.50
C GLY A 184 -5.28 -9.88 17.64
N PHE A 185 -4.15 -10.21 17.03
CA PHE A 185 -3.45 -11.47 17.32
C PHE A 185 -2.88 -11.48 18.75
N TYR A 186 -2.50 -10.31 19.25
CA TYR A 186 -2.07 -10.09 20.63
C TYR A 186 -3.08 -9.25 21.40
N ASP A 187 -3.01 -9.31 22.72
CA ASP A 187 -3.77 -8.43 23.63
C ASP A 187 -2.88 -7.23 24.00
N TYR A 188 -3.46 -6.02 23.98
CA TYR A 188 -2.77 -4.74 24.21
C TYR A 188 -3.44 -3.89 25.30
N ASN A 189 -4.32 -4.48 26.11
CA ASN A 189 -5.08 -3.79 27.16
C ASN A 189 -4.31 -3.67 28.49
N GLU A 190 -3.00 -3.45 28.42
CA GLU A 190 -2.16 -3.10 29.59
C GLU A 190 -1.85 -1.60 29.62
#